data_AF-A0A2I1CM65-F1
#
_entry.id   AF-A0A2I1CM65-F1
#
_cell.length_a   1.000
_cell.length_b   1.000
_cell.length_c   1.000
_cell.angle_alpha   90.00
_cell.angle_beta   90.00
_cell.angle_gamma   90.00
#
_symmetry.space_group_name_H-M   'P 1'
#
loop_
_entity.id
_entity.type
_entity.pdbx_description
1 polymer ?
#
loop_
_entity_poly.entity_id
_entity_poly.type
_entity_poly.pdbx_seq_one_letter_code
_entity_poly.pdbx_strand_id
1 'polypeptide(L)' 'MVSGCFLAAHPSDKLLAVLSGLLMYEIAAENAASKDYVRGPGSFVPAFLDELYAIRQAALKGDDSWFSGRAKIQEIRL' A
#
# COMPACT_ATOMS: atom_id res chain seq x y z
N MET A 1 -7.37 0.52 9.67
CA MET A 1 -6.47 1.45 8.94
C MET A 1 -5.19 0.67 8.60
N VAL A 2 -4.73 0.67 7.35
CA VAL A 2 -3.67 -0.24 6.84
C VAL A 2 -2.43 -0.28 7.74
N SER A 3 -1.91 0.86 8.20
CA SER A 3 -0.76 0.92 9.12
C SER A 3 -0.97 0.21 10.46
N GLY A 4 -2.21 0.15 10.98
CA GLY A 4 -2.52 -0.59 12.20
C GLY A 4 -2.38 -2.10 12.05
N CYS A 5 -2.71 -2.64 10.86
CA CYS A 5 -2.50 -4.06 10.56
C CYS A 5 -1.01 -4.40 10.51
N PHE A 6 -0.19 -3.54 9.90
CA PHE A 6 1.26 -3.72 9.85
C PHE A 6 1.90 -3.61 11.23
N LEU A 7 1.48 -2.63 12.04
CA LEU A 7 1.96 -2.48 13.41
C LEU A 7 1.62 -3.70 14.29
N ALA A 8 0.43 -4.27 14.12
CA ALA A 8 0.03 -5.49 14.82
C ALA A 8 0.84 -6.72 14.37
N ALA A 9 1.18 -6.82 13.08
CA ALA A 9 1.96 -7.91 12.53
C ALA A 9 3.47 -7.81 12.85
N HIS A 10 4.01 -6.60 12.96
CA HIS A 10 5.43 -6.34 13.21
C HIS A 10 5.63 -5.30 14.32
N PRO A 11 5.39 -5.66 15.60
CA PRO A 11 5.40 -4.71 16.71
C PRO A 11 6.80 -4.21 17.11
N SER A 12 7.85 -4.92 16.70
CA SER A 12 9.24 -4.67 17.10
C SER A 12 9.84 -3.40 16.48
N ASP A 13 9.52 -3.16 15.21
CA ASP A 13 9.93 -1.95 14.48
C ASP A 13 8.70 -1.17 14.04
N LYS A 14 8.28 -0.24 14.91
CA LYS A 14 7.06 0.54 14.71
C LYS A 14 7.18 1.51 13.54
N LEU A 15 8.37 2.07 13.31
CA LEU A 15 8.59 3.01 12.22
C LEU A 15 8.49 2.27 10.88
N LEU A 16 9.21 1.17 10.73
CA LEU A 16 9.18 0.37 9.52
C LEU A 16 7.79 -0.20 9.25
N ALA A 17 7.09 -0.68 10.28
CA ALA A 17 5.73 -1.20 10.15
C ALA A 17 4.75 -0.13 9.64
N VAL A 18 4.77 1.07 10.24
CA VAL A 18 3.89 2.17 9.83
C VAL A 18 4.25 2.66 8.43
N LEU A 19 5.54 2.80 8.13
CA LEU A 19 6.04 3.22 6.82
C LEU A 19 5.63 2.24 5.71
N SER A 20 5.74 0.93 5.97
CA SER A 20 5.32 -0.11 5.04
C SER A 20 3.81 -0.06 4.76
N GLY A 21 3.01 0.17 5.82
CA GLY A 21 1.56 0.33 5.69
C GLY A 21 1.15 1.59 4.91
N LEU A 22 1.89 2.70 5.08
CA LEU A 22 1.66 3.93 4.32
C LEU A 22 2.01 3.74 2.84
N LEU A 23 3.15 3.12 2.56
CA LEU A 23 3.60 2.82 1.20
C LEU A 23 2.56 1.96 0.45
N MET A 24 2.09 0.89 1.08
CA MET A 24 1.04 0.02 0.50
C MET A 24 -0.24 0.80 0.23
N TYR A 25 -0.64 1.68 1.16
CA TYR A 25 -1.84 2.51 1.00
C TYR A 25 -1.72 3.45 -0.21
N GLU A 26 -0.60 4.18 -0.33
CA GLU A 26 -0.39 5.14 -1.42
C GLU A 26 -0.36 4.45 -2.79
N ILE A 27 0.39 3.35 -2.93
CA ILE A 27 0.48 2.59 -4.18
C ILE A 27 -0.90 2.03 -4.58
N ALA A 28 -1.65 1.46 -3.64
CA ALA A 28 -3.00 0.96 -3.91
C ALA A 28 -3.95 2.09 -4.34
N ALA A 29 -3.83 3.27 -3.72
CA ALA A 29 -4.63 4.43 -4.07
C ALA A 29 -4.30 4.97 -5.47
N GLU A 30 -3.01 5.07 -5.81
CA GLU A 30 -2.55 5.45 -7.15
C GLU A 30 -3.06 4.46 -8.21
N ASN A 31 -2.94 3.16 -7.96
CA ASN A 31 -3.45 2.13 -8.88
C ASN A 31 -4.96 2.25 -9.07
N ALA A 32 -5.72 2.38 -7.97
CA ALA A 32 -7.17 2.50 -8.03
C ALA A 32 -7.60 3.76 -8.78
N ALA A 33 -6.96 4.90 -8.53
CA ALA A 33 -7.24 6.15 -9.23
C ALA A 33 -6.93 6.09 -10.72
N SER A 34 -5.97 5.25 -11.14
CA SER A 34 -5.59 5.09 -12.55
C SER A 34 -6.56 4.27 -13.39
N LYS A 35 -7.54 3.60 -12.78
CA LYS A 35 -8.47 2.72 -13.50
C LYS A 35 -9.54 3.52 -14.26
N ASP A 36 -9.75 3.21 -15.54
CA ASP A 36 -10.69 3.94 -16.43
C ASP A 36 -12.15 3.96 -15.93
N TYR A 37 -12.55 2.97 -15.13
CA TYR A 37 -13.90 2.88 -14.58
C TYR A 37 -14.08 3.65 -13.27
N VAL A 38 -13.01 4.23 -12.72
CA VAL A 38 -13.07 5.05 -11.50
C VAL A 38 -13.37 6.50 -11.87
N ARG A 39 -14.60 6.92 -11.54
CA ARG A 39 -15.15 8.25 -11.89
C ARG A 39 -15.43 9.14 -10.68
N GLY A 40 -15.23 8.61 -9.49
CA GLY A 40 -15.47 9.31 -8.23
C GLY A 40 -15.39 8.38 -7.03
N PRO A 41 -15.70 8.88 -5.82
CA PRO A 41 -15.51 8.14 -4.57
C PRO A 41 -16.21 6.79 -4.51
N GLY A 42 -17.44 6.69 -5.05
CA GLY A 42 -18.22 5.45 -5.06
C GLY A 42 -17.60 4.31 -5.87
N SER A 43 -16.90 4.63 -6.97
CA SER A 43 -16.14 3.65 -7.76
C SER A 43 -14.70 3.46 -7.26
N PHE A 44 -14.14 4.48 -6.58
CA PHE A 44 -12.77 4.45 -6.07
C PHE A 44 -12.63 3.50 -4.89
N VAL A 45 -13.54 3.54 -3.91
CA VAL A 45 -13.41 2.73 -2.68
C VAL A 45 -13.34 1.22 -2.99
N PRO A 46 -14.22 0.64 -3.84
CA PRO A 46 -14.09 -0.75 -4.24
C PRO A 46 -12.77 -1.03 -4.97
N ALA A 47 -12.42 -0.19 -5.95
CA ALA A 47 -11.16 -0.35 -6.70
C ALA A 47 -9.92 -0.30 -5.79
N PHE A 48 -9.93 0.56 -4.78
CA PHE A 48 -8.86 0.67 -3.79
C PHE A 48 -8.74 -0.58 -2.92
N LEU A 49 -9.86 -1.14 -2.47
CA LEU A 49 -9.86 -2.39 -1.70
C LEU A 49 -9.35 -3.57 -2.54
N ASP A 50 -9.70 -3.62 -3.82
CA ASP A 50 -9.19 -4.62 -4.76
C ASP A 50 -7.67 -4.52 -4.92
N GLU A 51 -7.14 -3.30 -5.04
CA GLU A 51 -5.69 -3.06 -5.15
C GLU A 51 -4.94 -3.43 -3.86
N LEU A 52 -5.49 -3.11 -2.68
CA LEU A 52 -4.92 -3.57 -1.40
C LEU A 52 -4.88 -5.10 -1.34
N TYR A 53 -5.94 -5.77 -1.79
CA TYR A 53 -5.98 -7.23 -1.85
C TYR A 53 -4.93 -7.78 -2.82
N ALA A 54 -4.83 -7.22 -4.03
CA ALA A 54 -3.88 -7.63 -5.05
C ALA A 54 -2.43 -7.53 -4.55
N ILE A 55 -2.05 -6.39 -3.94
CA ILE A 55 -0.72 -6.20 -3.36
C ILE A 55 -0.44 -7.23 -2.26
N ARG A 56 -1.42 -7.49 -1.37
CA ARG A 56 -1.27 -8.51 -0.33
C ARG A 56 -1.02 -9.90 -0.94
N GLN A 57 -1.72 -10.26 -2.02
CA GLN A 57 -1.52 -11.53 -2.70
C GLN A 57 -0.16 -11.63 -3.39
N ALA A 58 0.34 -10.54 -3.97
CA ALA A 58 1.69 -10.47 -4.53
C ALA A 58 2.75 -10.67 -3.43
N ALA A 59 2.65 -9.93 -2.33
CA ALA A 59 3.56 -10.06 -1.19
C ALA A 59 3.58 -11.49 -0.59
N LEU A 60 2.42 -12.16 -0.50
CA LEU A 60 2.34 -13.56 -0.04
C LEU A 60 3.07 -14.54 -0.96
N LYS A 61 3.24 -14.20 -2.24
CA LYS A 61 3.99 -14.98 -3.22
C LYS A 61 5.48 -14.59 -3.27
N GLY A 62 5.91 -13.66 -2.43
CA GLY A 62 7.27 -13.09 -2.48
C GLY A 62 7.51 -12.21 -3.70
N ASP A 63 6.44 -11.65 -4.29
CA ASP A 63 6.54 -10.73 -5.42
C ASP A 63 6.62 -9.29 -4.91
N ASP A 64 7.79 -8.68 -5.13
CA ASP A 64 8.12 -7.30 -4.73
C ASP A 64 7.91 -6.27 -5.86
N SER A 65 7.38 -6.70 -7.01
CA SER A 65 7.19 -5.84 -8.20
C SER A 65 6.22 -4.68 -7.94
N TRP A 66 5.32 -4.81 -6.98
CA TRP A 66 4.32 -3.78 -6.66
C TRP A 66 4.93 -2.49 -6.09
N PHE A 67 6.10 -2.53 -5.45
CA PHE A 67 6.79 -1.35 -4.92
C PHE A 67 8.13 -1.04 -5.58
N SER A 68 8.74 -1.99 -6.29
CA SER A 68 10.02 -1.78 -6.97
C SER A 68 9.94 -0.64 -7.98
N GLY A 69 10.80 0.38 -7.84
CA GLY A 69 10.80 1.59 -8.67
C GLY A 69 9.60 2.54 -8.46
N ARG A 70 8.69 2.21 -7.54
CA ARG A 70 7.49 3.00 -7.23
C ARG A 70 7.50 3.61 -5.84
N ALA A 71 8.29 3.05 -4.93
CA ALA A 71 8.39 3.54 -3.56
C ALA A 71 9.01 4.94 -3.50
N LYS A 72 8.24 5.91 -3.00
CA LYS A 72 8.64 7.31 -2.83
C LYS A 72 9.05 7.57 -1.37
N ILE A 73 10.07 6.85 -0.89
CA ILE A 73 10.56 6.94 0.49
C ILE A 73 12.01 7.44 0.47
N GLN A 74 12.33 8.35 1.40
CA GLN A 74 13.65 8.92 1.60
C GLN A 74 14.02 8.85 3.08
N GLU A 75 15.24 8.39 3.37
CA GLU A 75 15.85 8.55 4.69
C GLU A 75 16.30 10.02 4.87
N ILE A 76 15.94 10.63 6.00
CA ILE A 76 16.39 11.98 6.36
C ILE A 76 17.41 11.86 7.49
N ARG A 77 18.62 12.34 7.26
CA ARG A 77 19.64 12.49 8.31
C ARG A 77 19.46 13.84 8.99
N LEU A 78 19.25 13.82 10.30
CA LEU A 78 19.10 15.00 11.15
C LEU A 78 20.45 15.44 11.71
#